data_AF-A0A9P7ENF6-F1
#
_entry.id   AF-A0A9P7ENF6-F1
#
_cell.length_a   1.000
_cell.length_b   1.000
_cell.length_c   1.000
_cell.angle_alpha   90.00
_cell.angle_beta   90.00
_cell.angle_gamma   90.00
#
_symmetry.space_group_name_H-M   'P 1'
#
loop_
_entity.id
_entity.type
_entity.pdbx_description
1 polymer ?
#
loop_
_entity_poly.entity_id
_entity_poly.type
_entity_poly.pdbx_seq_one_letter_code
_entity_poly.pdbx_strand_id
1 'polypeptide(L)'
;MTGIRFMDEIAAPRRSTVHPSALRPSRRQSTESEIPLSEYVVAMAVDVPQLELYTHVSKDLQLWIERIKGIYKEAEDEALKMTPELFQEFVLADEEGQNELLHQLKLIKVNKHAQAKSEWYDWKMQWVEQLYEKADQGFRDLEADAKVLENIIRQTQEVVPALNEEYENLLRELEQEQADVAELENCDQDYLNELKTTIQEQSVALEAFRADVDEGKAKLDRLQEKLEEIGAQKLETTNAIQVAERQVQVQKNSTHAEVFRLKDELEALQNLHMLQVTKVLPELFEFKYASSYDVSVPCENFCPVVKEVSIMRVQSAKLKYKDAFPALSALILKTASSLITRSNGDLSVRQIVECLGDYWSACSQLLTQLKLVAIKYPVAVTHGEDDDSGFTATVTIMLPSKKAKALISFIFDTRTFSSWPISIQSMQCDVKVAYGPVQRDTLQEAVLGRLKEATVADNYGCLLDACTVALDCYA
;
A
#
# COMPACT_ATOMS: atom_id res chain seq x y z
N MET A 1 -63.41 57.77 73.43
CA MET A 1 -62.99 59.19 73.46
C MET A 1 -63.10 59.87 72.10
N THR A 2 -62.71 59.26 70.97
CA THR A 2 -62.78 59.92 69.64
C THR A 2 -64.00 59.57 68.77
N GLY A 3 -64.79 58.54 69.14
CA GLY A 3 -65.99 58.12 68.39
C GLY A 3 -65.73 57.49 67.00
N ILE A 4 -64.48 57.43 66.56
CA ILE A 4 -64.07 56.83 65.28
C ILE A 4 -64.02 55.31 65.43
N ARG A 5 -64.84 54.61 64.65
CA ARG A 5 -64.83 53.14 64.55
C ARG A 5 -64.19 52.73 63.23
N PHE A 6 -63.24 51.80 63.27
CA PHE A 6 -62.50 51.36 62.08
C PHE A 6 -63.13 50.14 61.37
N MET A 7 -63.99 49.35 62.06
CA MET A 7 -64.41 48.01 61.58
C MET A 7 -65.92 47.80 61.38
N ASP A 8 -66.80 48.75 61.76
CA ASP A 8 -68.27 48.54 61.73
C ASP A 8 -68.92 48.64 60.33
N GLU A 9 -68.21 49.19 59.34
CA GLU A 9 -68.75 49.40 57.98
C GLU A 9 -68.45 48.21 57.02
N ILE A 10 -67.72 47.20 57.48
CA ILE A 10 -67.38 46.02 56.67
C ILE A 10 -68.53 45.00 56.76
N ALA A 11 -69.70 45.37 56.22
CA ALA A 11 -70.73 44.39 55.92
C ALA A 11 -70.28 43.60 54.69
N ALA A 12 -69.90 42.32 54.87
CA ALA A 12 -69.64 41.43 53.76
C ALA A 12 -70.86 41.44 52.82
N PRO A 13 -70.74 41.84 51.53
CA PRO A 13 -71.86 41.75 50.62
C PRO A 13 -72.33 40.29 50.59
N ARG A 14 -73.64 40.07 50.77
CA ARG A 14 -74.25 38.74 50.74
C ARG A 14 -73.74 38.01 49.49
N ARG A 15 -73.15 36.82 49.69
CA ARG A 15 -72.66 35.92 48.64
C ARG A 15 -73.60 35.97 47.45
N SER A 16 -73.14 36.45 46.30
CA SER A 16 -73.82 36.18 45.03
C SER A 16 -73.75 34.66 44.85
N THR A 17 -74.90 34.00 44.95
CA THR A 17 -75.04 32.53 44.86
C THR A 17 -74.93 32.01 43.42
N VAL A 18 -74.57 32.88 42.47
CA VAL A 18 -74.52 32.55 41.04
C VAL A 18 -73.06 32.51 40.59
N HIS A 19 -72.48 31.32 40.59
CA HIS A 19 -71.23 31.06 39.85
C HIS A 19 -71.53 31.14 38.35
N PRO A 20 -70.62 31.65 37.49
CA PRO A 20 -70.83 31.68 36.03
C PRO A 20 -71.17 30.29 35.43
N SER A 21 -70.77 29.19 36.08
CA SER A 21 -71.19 27.82 35.70
C SER A 21 -72.68 27.55 35.83
N ALA A 22 -73.44 28.37 36.56
CA ALA A 22 -74.90 28.30 36.63
C ALA A 22 -75.60 28.94 35.43
N LEU A 23 -74.88 29.72 34.61
CA LEU A 23 -75.35 30.24 33.33
C LEU A 23 -75.11 29.26 32.18
N ARG A 24 -74.38 28.15 32.43
CA ARG A 24 -74.32 27.01 31.52
C ARG A 24 -75.62 26.19 31.67
N PRO A 25 -76.17 25.64 30.59
CA PRO A 25 -77.37 24.82 30.65
C PRO A 25 -77.22 23.71 31.70
N SER A 26 -78.30 23.47 32.46
CA SER A 26 -78.35 22.55 33.60
C SER A 26 -77.85 21.14 33.24
N ARG A 27 -76.74 20.72 33.85
CA ARG A 27 -76.10 19.38 33.73
C ARG A 27 -76.93 18.22 34.33
N ARG A 28 -78.23 18.41 34.60
CA ARG A 28 -79.08 17.40 35.26
C ARG A 28 -80.08 16.69 34.36
N GLN A 29 -80.04 16.95 33.06
CA GLN A 29 -80.83 16.22 32.06
C GLN A 29 -79.93 15.74 30.93
N SER A 30 -79.06 14.78 31.22
CA SER A 30 -78.59 13.85 30.19
C SER A 30 -78.29 12.51 30.83
N THR A 31 -79.12 11.55 30.47
CA THR A 31 -78.99 10.10 30.63
C THR A 31 -77.58 9.61 30.29
N GLU A 32 -76.88 8.89 31.18
CA GLU A 32 -75.70 8.04 30.91
C GLU A 32 -74.84 8.43 29.69
N SER A 33 -74.55 9.72 29.53
CA SER A 33 -73.80 10.22 28.38
C SER A 33 -72.37 10.32 28.86
N GLU A 34 -71.45 9.62 28.20
CA GLU A 34 -70.03 9.74 28.46
C GLU A 34 -69.65 11.22 28.42
N ILE A 35 -69.07 11.72 29.51
CA ILE A 35 -68.62 13.10 29.61
C ILE A 35 -67.52 13.28 28.56
N PRO A 36 -67.64 14.26 27.65
CA PRO A 36 -66.66 14.43 26.58
C PRO A 36 -65.28 14.74 27.17
N LEU A 37 -64.23 14.19 26.57
CA LEU A 37 -62.84 14.36 27.04
C LEU A 37 -62.44 15.85 27.16
N SER A 38 -62.97 16.70 26.28
CA SER A 38 -62.74 18.15 26.34
C SER A 38 -63.21 18.78 27.65
N GLU A 39 -64.30 18.29 28.25
CA GLU A 39 -64.77 18.77 29.55
C GLU A 39 -63.84 18.33 30.69
N TYR A 40 -63.27 17.12 30.63
CA TYR A 40 -62.29 16.66 31.60
C TYR A 40 -61.01 17.50 31.55
N VAL A 41 -60.53 17.80 30.34
CA VAL A 41 -59.33 18.61 30.14
C VAL A 41 -59.53 20.03 30.67
N VAL A 42 -60.67 20.67 30.37
CA VAL A 42 -60.98 22.00 30.91
C VAL A 42 -61.08 21.96 32.43
N ALA A 43 -61.72 20.93 32.99
CA ALA A 43 -61.83 20.78 34.43
C ALA A 43 -60.44 20.64 35.09
N MET A 44 -59.54 19.84 34.51
CA MET A 44 -58.19 19.62 35.05
C MET A 44 -57.26 20.83 34.88
N ALA A 45 -57.34 21.54 33.75
CA ALA A 45 -56.43 22.65 33.45
C ALA A 45 -56.87 23.98 34.08
N VAL A 46 -58.19 24.18 34.31
CA VAL A 46 -58.75 25.46 34.76
C VAL A 46 -59.50 25.33 36.07
N ASP A 47 -60.53 24.48 36.13
CA ASP A 47 -61.45 24.46 37.28
C ASP A 47 -60.79 23.91 38.55
N VAL A 48 -59.99 22.85 38.44
CA VAL A 48 -59.29 22.23 39.58
C VAL A 48 -58.23 23.19 40.16
N PRO A 49 -57.30 23.76 39.37
CA PRO A 49 -56.35 24.76 39.87
C PRO A 49 -57.03 25.97 40.52
N GLN A 50 -58.18 26.42 39.98
CA GLN A 50 -58.97 27.50 40.57
C GLN A 50 -59.53 27.11 41.95
N LEU A 51 -60.07 25.89 42.10
CA LEU A 51 -60.58 25.40 43.37
C LEU A 51 -59.47 25.18 44.41
N GLU A 52 -58.31 24.69 43.98
CA GLU A 52 -57.13 24.56 44.84
C GLU A 52 -56.66 25.93 45.33
N LEU A 53 -56.56 26.91 44.44
CA LEU A 53 -56.20 28.27 44.81
C LEU A 53 -57.19 28.87 45.80
N TYR A 54 -58.50 28.71 45.59
CA TYR A 54 -59.52 29.19 46.55
C TYR A 54 -59.38 28.53 47.91
N THR A 55 -59.04 27.25 47.95
CA THR A 55 -58.78 26.53 49.20
C THR A 55 -57.55 27.08 49.90
N HIS A 56 -56.47 27.33 49.16
CA HIS A 56 -55.23 27.91 49.68
C HIS A 56 -55.43 29.32 50.22
N VAL A 57 -56.00 30.21 49.39
CA VAL A 57 -56.31 31.61 49.75
C VAL A 57 -57.24 31.67 50.96
N SER A 58 -58.25 30.80 51.04
CA SER A 58 -59.14 30.75 52.21
C SER A 58 -58.38 30.40 53.50
N LYS A 59 -57.44 29.45 53.45
CA LYS A 59 -56.62 29.08 54.62
C LYS A 59 -55.66 30.21 54.99
N ASP A 60 -55.00 30.80 54.01
CA ASP A 60 -54.07 31.91 54.26
C ASP A 60 -54.78 33.12 54.87
N LEU A 61 -55.95 33.48 54.37
CA LEU A 61 -56.73 34.58 54.94
C LEU A 61 -57.20 34.28 56.37
N GLN A 62 -57.56 33.03 56.68
CA GLN A 62 -57.89 32.65 58.06
C GLN A 62 -56.68 32.81 58.98
N LEU A 63 -55.50 32.33 58.58
CA LEU A 63 -54.26 32.49 59.34
C LEU A 63 -53.88 33.97 59.51
N TRP A 64 -54.04 34.78 58.46
CA TRP A 64 -53.81 36.22 58.51
C TRP A 64 -54.78 36.91 59.48
N ILE A 65 -56.07 36.56 59.46
CA ILE A 65 -57.06 37.08 60.41
C ILE A 65 -56.70 36.71 61.84
N GLU A 66 -56.29 35.47 62.10
CA GLU A 66 -55.86 35.02 63.43
C GLU A 66 -54.62 35.79 63.91
N ARG A 67 -53.62 35.96 63.04
CA ARG A 67 -52.42 36.75 63.32
C ARG A 67 -52.76 38.21 63.63
N ILE A 68 -53.60 38.83 62.82
CA ILE A 68 -54.03 40.22 63.00
C ILE A 68 -54.80 40.38 64.32
N LYS A 69 -55.67 39.42 64.69
CA LYS A 69 -56.33 39.41 66.00
C LYS A 69 -55.33 39.34 67.15
N GLY A 70 -54.24 38.57 67.00
CA GLY A 70 -53.14 38.54 67.97
C GLY A 70 -52.47 39.91 68.12
N ILE A 71 -52.08 40.52 67.01
CA ILE A 71 -51.46 41.86 66.99
C ILE A 71 -52.39 42.92 67.62
N TYR A 72 -53.70 42.87 67.34
CA TYR A 72 -54.65 43.79 67.96
C TYR A 72 -54.73 43.61 69.48
N LYS A 73 -54.73 42.37 69.98
CA LYS A 73 -54.73 42.11 71.43
C LYS A 73 -53.45 42.62 72.08
N GLU A 74 -52.29 42.39 71.47
CA GLU A 74 -51.01 42.91 71.95
C GLU A 74 -51.02 44.45 71.99
N ALA A 75 -51.50 45.10 70.92
CA ALA A 75 -51.65 46.55 70.85
C ALA A 75 -52.65 47.11 71.88
N GLU A 76 -53.75 46.39 72.16
CA GLU A 76 -54.70 46.73 73.22
C GLU A 76 -54.05 46.63 74.60
N ASP A 77 -53.31 45.55 74.88
CA ASP A 77 -52.58 45.35 76.14
C ASP A 77 -51.48 46.41 76.35
N GLU A 78 -50.78 46.79 75.28
CA GLU A 78 -49.79 47.87 75.30
C GLU A 78 -50.45 49.23 75.55
N ALA A 79 -51.55 49.54 74.86
CA ALA A 79 -52.28 50.79 75.04
C ALA A 79 -52.90 50.92 76.44
N LEU A 80 -53.27 49.80 77.07
CA LEU A 80 -53.72 49.75 78.47
C LEU A 80 -52.59 50.06 79.45
N LYS A 81 -51.36 49.61 79.17
CA LYS A 81 -50.18 49.87 80.02
C LYS A 81 -49.69 51.31 79.85
N MET A 82 -49.63 51.78 78.61
CA MET A 82 -49.15 53.11 78.23
C MET A 82 -50.09 53.71 77.19
N THR A 83 -50.89 54.69 77.60
CA THR A 83 -51.80 55.37 76.68
C THR A 83 -50.98 56.12 75.62
N PRO A 84 -51.20 55.87 74.31
CA PRO A 84 -50.44 56.52 73.25
C PRO A 84 -50.55 58.06 73.32
N GLU A 85 -49.44 58.75 73.02
CA GLU A 85 -49.30 60.21 73.14
C GLU A 85 -50.40 60.97 72.40
N LEU A 86 -50.77 60.50 71.19
CA LEU A 86 -51.85 61.08 70.38
C LEU A 86 -53.20 61.18 71.14
N PHE A 87 -53.51 60.21 72.00
CA PHE A 87 -54.75 60.24 72.79
C PHE A 87 -54.62 61.14 74.02
N GLN A 88 -53.41 61.30 74.56
CA GLN A 88 -53.16 62.27 75.64
C GLN A 88 -53.27 63.70 75.12
N GLU A 89 -52.67 63.98 73.96
CA GLU A 89 -52.79 65.26 73.25
C GLU A 89 -54.26 65.58 72.91
N PHE A 90 -55.03 64.59 72.47
CA PHE A 90 -56.46 64.77 72.20
C PHE A 90 -57.27 65.18 73.44
N VAL A 91 -56.94 64.63 74.62
CA VAL A 91 -57.63 64.98 75.88
C VAL A 91 -57.24 66.36 76.38
N LEU A 92 -56.00 66.81 76.11
CA LEU A 92 -55.48 68.11 76.54
C LEU A 92 -55.80 69.26 75.57
N ALA A 93 -56.15 68.96 74.32
CA ALA A 93 -56.48 69.94 73.30
C ALA A 93 -57.84 70.63 73.53
N ASP A 94 -57.97 71.86 73.03
CA ASP A 94 -59.21 72.63 72.95
C ASP A 94 -60.14 72.12 71.82
N GLU A 95 -61.37 72.66 71.72
CA GLU A 95 -62.36 72.17 70.75
C GLU A 95 -61.88 72.27 69.28
N GLU A 96 -61.10 73.31 68.95
CA GLU A 96 -60.52 73.46 67.61
C GLU A 96 -59.44 72.40 67.35
N GLY A 97 -58.48 72.22 68.28
CA GLY A 97 -57.44 71.19 68.17
C GLY A 97 -57.99 69.76 68.17
N GLN A 98 -59.04 69.47 68.93
CA GLN A 98 -59.73 68.18 68.90
C GLN A 98 -60.37 67.91 67.53
N ASN A 99 -60.98 68.91 66.89
CA ASN A 99 -61.58 68.77 65.57
C ASN A 99 -60.52 68.51 64.48
N GLU A 100 -59.37 69.17 64.55
CA GLU A 100 -58.23 68.94 63.64
C GLU A 100 -57.67 67.52 63.79
N LEU A 101 -57.42 67.07 65.03
CA LEU A 101 -56.95 65.71 65.32
C LEU A 101 -57.96 64.64 64.84
N LEU A 102 -59.27 64.88 65.02
CA LEU A 102 -60.32 64.00 64.47
C LEU A 102 -60.32 63.98 62.94
N HIS A 103 -60.07 65.12 62.29
CA HIS A 103 -59.96 65.18 60.84
C HIS A 103 -58.75 64.38 60.33
N GLN A 104 -57.58 64.54 60.96
CA GLN A 104 -56.37 63.79 60.64
C GLN A 104 -56.57 62.29 60.85
N LEU A 105 -57.19 61.87 61.96
CA LEU A 105 -57.52 60.46 62.21
C LEU A 105 -58.48 59.88 61.16
N LYS A 106 -59.45 60.67 60.68
CA LYS A 106 -60.34 60.27 59.56
C LYS A 106 -59.56 60.14 58.25
N LEU A 107 -58.64 61.05 57.95
CA LEU A 107 -57.78 60.95 56.77
C LEU A 107 -56.86 59.72 56.83
N ILE A 108 -56.25 59.46 57.98
CA ILE A 108 -55.43 58.25 58.21
C ILE A 108 -56.30 57.00 58.03
N LYS A 109 -57.52 56.97 58.57
CA LYS A 109 -58.48 55.88 58.36
C LYS A 109 -58.74 55.63 56.88
N VAL A 110 -59.09 56.67 56.12
CA VAL A 110 -59.38 56.55 54.68
C VAL A 110 -58.14 56.11 53.90
N ASN A 111 -56.97 56.69 54.19
CA ASN A 111 -55.72 56.32 53.55
C ASN A 111 -55.35 54.85 53.81
N LYS A 112 -55.40 54.40 55.07
CA LYS A 112 -55.10 53.00 55.43
C LYS A 112 -56.10 52.02 54.84
N HIS A 113 -57.38 52.38 54.76
CA HIS A 113 -58.37 51.57 54.05
C HIS A 113 -58.08 51.48 52.55
N ALA A 114 -57.70 52.60 51.91
CA ALA A 114 -57.32 52.62 50.50
C ALA A 114 -56.04 51.80 50.25
N GLN A 115 -55.06 51.89 51.14
CA GLN A 115 -53.82 51.11 51.09
C GLN A 115 -54.12 49.60 51.20
N ALA A 116 -54.88 49.18 52.20
CA ALA A 116 -55.28 47.79 52.37
C ALA A 116 -56.09 47.26 51.17
N LYS A 117 -56.94 48.12 50.58
CA LYS A 117 -57.64 47.79 49.33
C LYS A 117 -56.65 47.58 48.18
N SER A 118 -55.67 48.46 48.02
CA SER A 118 -54.62 48.31 46.98
C SER A 118 -53.87 46.99 47.15
N GLU A 119 -53.36 46.71 48.35
CA GLU A 119 -52.62 45.48 48.66
C GLU A 119 -53.47 44.23 48.38
N TRP A 120 -54.77 44.27 48.69
CA TRP A 120 -55.70 43.19 48.34
C TRP A 120 -55.85 42.98 46.83
N TYR A 121 -55.95 44.07 46.04
CA TYR A 121 -56.01 43.95 44.58
C TYR A 121 -54.70 43.47 43.99
N ASP A 122 -53.56 43.85 44.55
CA ASP A 122 -52.24 43.36 44.13
C ASP A 122 -52.11 41.86 44.38
N TRP A 123 -52.50 41.38 45.57
CA TRP A 123 -52.53 39.94 45.89
C TRP A 123 -53.49 39.18 44.98
N LYS A 124 -54.69 39.73 44.76
CA LYS A 124 -55.66 39.13 43.85
C LYS A 124 -55.12 39.04 42.42
N MET A 125 -54.42 40.07 41.95
CA MET A 125 -53.82 40.07 40.61
C MET A 125 -52.81 38.94 40.48
N GLN A 126 -51.89 38.82 41.45
CA GLN A 126 -50.88 37.76 41.46
C GLN A 126 -51.52 36.35 41.41
N TRP A 127 -52.59 36.12 42.16
CA TRP A 127 -53.30 34.85 42.13
C TRP A 127 -53.98 34.57 40.78
N VAL A 128 -54.57 35.59 40.15
CA VAL A 128 -55.21 35.47 38.84
C VAL A 128 -54.17 35.25 37.74
N GLU A 129 -53.03 35.95 37.79
CA GLU A 129 -51.91 35.77 36.87
C GLU A 129 -51.37 34.33 36.93
N GLN A 130 -51.18 33.77 38.14
CA GLN A 130 -50.76 32.38 38.29
C GLN A 130 -51.78 31.38 37.72
N LEU A 131 -53.09 31.63 37.87
CA LEU A 131 -54.11 30.80 37.22
C LEU A 131 -54.06 30.91 35.71
N TYR A 132 -53.87 32.13 35.19
CA TYR A 132 -53.75 32.37 33.76
C TYR A 132 -52.52 31.65 33.18
N GLU A 133 -51.37 31.74 33.83
CA GLU A 133 -50.15 31.04 33.39
C GLU A 133 -50.36 29.52 33.34
N LYS A 134 -51.01 28.93 34.35
CA LYS A 134 -51.34 27.50 34.35
C LYS A 134 -52.30 27.12 33.21
N ALA A 135 -53.32 27.95 32.96
CA ALA A 135 -54.26 27.71 31.88
C ALA A 135 -53.60 27.88 30.49
N ASP A 136 -52.73 28.87 30.34
CA ASP A 136 -51.96 29.11 29.11
C ASP A 136 -50.97 27.96 28.84
N GLN A 137 -50.31 27.45 29.89
CA GLN A 137 -49.48 26.25 29.77
C GLN A 137 -50.31 25.04 29.32
N GLY A 138 -51.44 24.76 29.97
CA GLY A 138 -52.33 23.67 29.57
C GLY A 138 -52.84 23.82 28.13
N PHE A 139 -53.09 25.05 27.66
CA PHE A 139 -53.45 25.31 26.27
C PHE A 139 -52.31 24.99 25.30
N ARG A 140 -51.08 25.40 25.60
CA ARG A 140 -49.90 25.10 24.77
C ARG A 140 -49.63 23.61 24.68
N ASP A 141 -49.80 22.88 25.79
CA ASP A 141 -49.63 21.43 25.82
C ASP A 141 -50.66 20.75 24.91
N LEU A 142 -51.94 21.18 24.95
CA LEU A 142 -52.98 20.67 24.05
C LEU A 142 -52.71 21.00 22.58
N GLU A 143 -52.16 22.18 22.28
CA GLU A 143 -51.78 22.54 20.91
C GLU A 143 -50.63 21.66 20.39
N ALA A 144 -49.68 21.32 21.26
CA ALA A 144 -48.60 20.40 20.95
C ALA A 144 -49.14 18.98 20.67
N ASP A 145 -50.03 18.48 21.53
CA ASP A 145 -50.69 17.19 21.35
C ASP A 145 -51.49 17.12 20.04
N ALA A 146 -52.21 18.20 19.70
CA ALA A 146 -52.95 18.29 18.45
C ALA A 146 -52.04 18.13 17.22
N LYS A 147 -50.86 18.75 17.23
CA LYS A 147 -49.85 18.62 16.16
C LYS A 147 -49.28 17.20 16.07
N VAL A 148 -49.10 16.53 17.22
CA VAL A 148 -48.66 15.12 17.24
C VAL A 148 -49.75 14.23 16.63
N LEU A 149 -51.01 14.41 17.02
CA LEU A 149 -52.14 13.65 16.48
C LEU A 149 -52.31 13.88 14.98
N GLU A 150 -52.16 15.11 14.49
CA GLU A 150 -52.22 15.40 13.06
C GLU A 150 -51.16 14.62 12.26
N ASN A 151 -49.93 14.53 12.78
CA ASN A 151 -48.87 13.75 12.17
C ASN A 151 -49.18 12.25 12.15
N ILE A 152 -49.69 11.71 13.27
CA ILE A 152 -50.07 10.30 13.36
C ILE A 152 -51.22 10.00 12.39
N ILE A 153 -52.25 10.84 12.38
CA ILE A 153 -53.40 10.70 11.46
C ILE A 153 -52.91 10.68 10.01
N ARG A 154 -52.00 11.58 9.62
CA ARG A 154 -51.43 11.59 8.26
C ARG A 154 -50.71 10.27 7.95
N GLN A 155 -49.83 9.80 8.84
CA GLN A 155 -49.11 8.53 8.64
C GLN A 155 -50.07 7.33 8.57
N THR A 156 -51.11 7.32 9.40
CA THR A 156 -52.13 6.28 9.39
C THR A 156 -52.97 6.34 8.11
N GLN A 157 -53.35 7.52 7.63
CA GLN A 157 -54.08 7.71 6.37
C GLN A 157 -53.31 7.23 5.14
N GLU A 158 -51.97 7.27 5.18
CA GLU A 158 -51.13 6.71 4.12
C GLU A 158 -51.14 5.17 4.11
N VAL A 159 -51.20 4.52 5.28
CA VAL A 159 -51.08 3.06 5.42
C VAL A 159 -52.42 2.33 5.39
N VAL A 160 -53.48 2.94 5.91
CA VAL A 160 -54.82 2.32 6.02
C VAL A 160 -55.39 1.85 4.68
N PRO A 161 -55.28 2.59 3.56
CA PRO A 161 -55.79 2.12 2.27
C PRO A 161 -55.11 0.83 1.81
N ALA A 162 -53.78 0.74 1.92
CA ALA A 162 -53.03 -0.45 1.55
C ALA A 162 -53.41 -1.65 2.42
N LEU A 163 -53.58 -1.45 3.73
CA LEU A 163 -54.00 -2.51 4.64
C LEU A 163 -55.44 -2.98 4.36
N ASN A 164 -56.34 -2.08 3.99
CA ASN A 164 -57.69 -2.44 3.56
C ASN A 164 -57.66 -3.22 2.24
N GLU A 165 -56.81 -2.83 1.28
CA GLU A 165 -56.64 -3.60 0.03
C GLU A 165 -56.11 -5.01 0.30
N GLU A 166 -55.12 -5.16 1.17
CA GLU A 166 -54.61 -6.47 1.61
C GLU A 166 -55.71 -7.30 2.30
N TYR A 167 -56.49 -6.67 3.18
CA TYR A 167 -57.61 -7.33 3.85
C TYR A 167 -58.67 -7.83 2.86
N GLU A 168 -59.07 -7.00 1.89
CA GLU A 168 -60.03 -7.37 0.85
C GLU A 168 -59.47 -8.43 -0.11
N ASN A 169 -58.15 -8.44 -0.38
CA ASN A 169 -57.49 -9.50 -1.14
C ASN A 169 -57.55 -10.83 -0.38
N LEU A 170 -57.19 -10.82 0.90
CA LEU A 170 -57.20 -12.02 1.75
C LEU A 170 -58.61 -12.58 1.94
N LEU A 171 -59.63 -11.72 2.07
CA LEU A 171 -61.02 -12.17 2.11
C LEU A 171 -61.43 -12.86 0.80
N ARG A 172 -61.04 -12.30 -0.35
CA ARG A 172 -61.31 -12.94 -1.66
C ARG A 172 -60.59 -14.27 -1.82
N GLU A 173 -59.33 -14.37 -1.42
CA GLU A 173 -58.59 -15.63 -1.44
C GLU A 173 -59.25 -16.66 -0.51
N LEU A 174 -59.65 -16.25 0.70
CA LEU A 174 -60.36 -17.11 1.63
C LEU A 174 -61.69 -17.62 1.06
N GLU A 175 -62.47 -16.75 0.42
CA GLU A 175 -63.73 -17.14 -0.24
C GLU A 175 -63.49 -18.11 -1.40
N GLN A 176 -62.43 -17.90 -2.20
CA GLN A 176 -62.02 -18.81 -3.28
C GLN A 176 -61.62 -20.18 -2.72
N GLU A 177 -60.74 -20.22 -1.73
CA GLU A 177 -60.31 -21.48 -1.10
C GLU A 177 -61.48 -22.22 -0.44
N GLN A 178 -62.41 -21.51 0.19
CA GLN A 178 -63.63 -22.12 0.74
C GLN A 178 -64.53 -22.68 -0.37
N ALA A 179 -64.64 -22.00 -1.51
CA ALA A 179 -65.38 -22.49 -2.67
C ALA A 179 -64.71 -23.72 -3.29
N ASP A 180 -63.38 -23.71 -3.43
CA ASP A 180 -62.60 -24.83 -3.95
C ASP A 180 -62.68 -26.04 -3.03
N VAL A 181 -62.60 -25.84 -1.70
CA VAL A 181 -62.80 -26.90 -0.71
C VAL A 181 -64.22 -27.46 -0.81
N ALA A 182 -65.24 -26.61 -0.93
CA ALA A 182 -66.62 -27.08 -1.10
C ALA A 182 -66.83 -27.83 -2.43
N GLU A 183 -66.18 -27.41 -3.52
CA GLU A 183 -66.20 -28.12 -4.79
C GLU A 183 -65.50 -29.48 -4.67
N LEU A 184 -64.33 -29.52 -4.03
CA LEU A 184 -63.61 -30.76 -3.73
C LEU A 184 -64.44 -31.70 -2.85
N GLU A 185 -65.10 -31.20 -1.81
CA GLU A 185 -65.99 -31.99 -0.94
C GLU A 185 -67.19 -32.58 -1.70
N ASN A 186 -67.74 -31.83 -2.66
CA ASN A 186 -68.87 -32.26 -3.49
C ASN A 186 -68.46 -33.16 -4.68
N CYS A 187 -67.17 -33.24 -5.00
CA CYS A 187 -66.65 -34.18 -6.00
C CYS A 187 -66.66 -35.63 -5.48
N ASP A 188 -66.55 -36.58 -6.40
CA ASP A 188 -66.47 -38.00 -6.08
C ASP A 188 -65.18 -38.30 -5.28
N GLN A 189 -65.35 -38.43 -3.96
CA GLN A 189 -64.25 -38.67 -3.02
C GLN A 189 -63.55 -40.00 -3.27
N ASP A 190 -64.27 -41.01 -3.77
CA ASP A 190 -63.69 -42.31 -4.05
C ASP A 190 -62.72 -42.20 -5.24
N TYR A 191 -63.12 -41.49 -6.30
CA TYR A 191 -62.25 -41.18 -7.44
C TYR A 191 -61.04 -40.31 -7.06
N LEU A 192 -61.22 -39.30 -6.20
CA LEU A 192 -60.10 -38.47 -5.70
C LEU A 192 -59.12 -39.27 -4.84
N ASN A 193 -59.63 -40.18 -4.01
CA ASN A 193 -58.78 -41.07 -3.21
C ASN A 193 -58.00 -42.05 -4.09
N GLU A 194 -58.61 -42.58 -5.17
CA GLU A 194 -57.92 -43.37 -6.19
C GLU A 194 -56.84 -42.56 -6.93
N LEU A 195 -57.13 -41.30 -7.28
CA LEU A 195 -56.14 -40.43 -7.91
C LEU A 195 -54.98 -40.12 -6.93
N LYS A 196 -55.29 -39.93 -5.65
CA LYS A 196 -54.27 -39.70 -4.61
C LYS A 196 -53.39 -40.94 -4.39
N THR A 197 -53.97 -42.13 -4.35
CA THR A 197 -53.18 -43.38 -4.26
C THR A 197 -52.33 -43.58 -5.50
N THR A 198 -52.85 -43.33 -6.71
CA THR A 198 -52.05 -43.42 -7.94
C THR A 198 -50.93 -42.36 -8.00
N ILE A 199 -51.17 -41.13 -7.52
CA ILE A 199 -50.11 -40.12 -7.39
C ILE A 199 -49.06 -40.54 -6.37
N GLN A 200 -49.46 -41.13 -5.23
CA GLN A 200 -48.54 -41.66 -4.23
C GLN A 200 -47.71 -42.84 -4.78
N GLU A 201 -48.33 -43.74 -5.53
CA GLU A 201 -47.62 -44.82 -6.23
C GLU A 201 -46.63 -44.26 -7.24
N GLN A 202 -47.03 -43.24 -8.01
CA GLN A 202 -46.14 -42.54 -8.95
C GLN A 202 -45.02 -41.78 -8.23
N SER A 203 -45.26 -41.18 -7.06
CA SER A 203 -44.22 -40.49 -6.30
C SER A 203 -43.20 -41.48 -5.75
N VAL A 204 -43.65 -42.64 -5.25
CA VAL A 204 -42.76 -43.73 -4.83
C VAL A 204 -41.94 -44.25 -6.02
N ALA A 205 -42.55 -44.42 -7.19
CA ALA A 205 -41.84 -44.80 -8.40
C ALA A 205 -40.82 -43.73 -8.85
N LEU A 206 -41.17 -42.45 -8.75
CA LEU A 206 -40.26 -41.35 -9.05
C LEU A 206 -39.11 -41.25 -8.05
N GLU A 207 -39.34 -41.52 -6.78
CA GLU A 207 -38.28 -41.60 -5.77
C GLU A 207 -37.32 -42.76 -6.05
N ALA A 208 -37.86 -43.93 -6.44
CA ALA A 208 -37.04 -45.05 -6.91
C ALA A 208 -36.20 -44.67 -8.14
N PHE A 209 -36.81 -44.03 -9.15
CA PHE A 209 -36.07 -43.57 -10.33
C PHE A 209 -35.03 -42.48 -9.99
N ARG A 210 -35.31 -41.59 -9.03
CA ARG A 210 -34.32 -40.62 -8.55
C ARG A 210 -33.15 -41.31 -7.87
N ALA A 211 -33.43 -42.31 -7.03
CA ALA A 211 -32.39 -43.13 -6.42
C ALA A 211 -31.55 -43.86 -7.47
N ASP A 212 -32.17 -44.43 -8.50
CA ASP A 212 -31.48 -45.08 -9.62
C ASP A 212 -30.63 -44.08 -10.43
N VAL A 213 -31.14 -42.86 -10.66
CA VAL A 213 -30.41 -41.79 -11.33
C VAL A 213 -29.21 -41.34 -10.49
N ASP A 214 -29.37 -41.21 -9.18
CA ASP A 214 -28.30 -40.80 -8.28
C ASP A 214 -27.25 -41.91 -8.12
N GLU A 215 -27.66 -43.18 -8.08
CA GLU A 215 -26.74 -44.32 -8.16
C GLU A 215 -26.01 -44.34 -9.52
N GLY A 216 -26.73 -44.05 -10.61
CA GLY A 216 -26.18 -43.92 -11.96
C GLY A 216 -25.16 -42.80 -12.07
N LYS A 217 -25.44 -41.63 -11.51
CA LYS A 217 -24.50 -40.50 -11.42
C LYS A 217 -23.29 -40.87 -10.58
N ALA A 218 -23.47 -41.47 -9.40
CA ALA A 218 -22.36 -41.91 -8.56
C ALA A 218 -21.49 -42.96 -9.27
N LYS A 219 -22.08 -43.86 -10.08
CA LYS A 219 -21.33 -44.78 -10.96
C LYS A 219 -20.59 -44.03 -12.06
N LEU A 220 -21.22 -43.04 -12.70
CA LEU A 220 -20.60 -42.21 -13.72
C LEU A 220 -19.42 -41.42 -13.14
N ASP A 221 -19.58 -40.77 -12.00
CA ASP A 221 -18.53 -40.02 -11.31
C ASP A 221 -17.35 -40.93 -10.98
N ARG A 222 -17.61 -42.14 -10.43
CA ARG A 222 -16.56 -43.15 -10.18
C ARG A 222 -15.88 -43.61 -11.47
N LEU A 223 -16.61 -43.74 -12.57
CA LEU A 223 -16.03 -44.11 -13.86
C LEU A 223 -15.22 -42.97 -14.46
N GLN A 224 -15.65 -41.73 -14.26
CA GLN A 224 -14.95 -40.53 -14.72
C GLN A 224 -13.68 -40.29 -13.92
N GLU A 225 -13.72 -40.44 -12.59
CA GLU A 225 -12.54 -40.43 -11.73
C GLU A 225 -11.54 -41.52 -12.15
N LYS A 226 -12.03 -42.75 -12.42
CA LYS A 226 -11.18 -43.82 -12.97
C LYS A 226 -10.64 -43.49 -14.36
N LEU A 227 -11.41 -42.81 -15.21
CA LEU A 227 -10.97 -42.41 -16.55
C LEU A 227 -9.89 -41.33 -16.44
N GLU A 228 -10.04 -40.37 -15.54
CA GLU A 228 -9.05 -39.35 -15.23
C GLU A 228 -7.79 -39.96 -14.64
N GLU A 229 -7.92 -40.92 -13.71
CA GLU A 229 -6.80 -41.67 -13.15
C GLU A 229 -6.06 -42.47 -14.24
N ILE A 230 -6.78 -43.23 -15.06
CA ILE A 230 -6.20 -43.96 -16.20
C ILE A 230 -5.61 -42.98 -17.23
N GLY A 231 -6.22 -41.81 -17.42
CA GLY A 231 -5.75 -40.75 -18.31
C GLY A 231 -4.43 -40.16 -17.81
N ALA A 232 -4.34 -39.91 -16.50
CA ALA A 232 -3.12 -39.46 -15.83
C ALA A 232 -2.03 -40.54 -15.90
N GLN A 233 -2.36 -41.80 -15.58
CA GLN A 233 -1.44 -42.94 -15.72
C GLN A 233 -0.99 -43.12 -17.17
N LYS A 234 -1.89 -42.96 -18.15
CA LYS A 234 -1.55 -42.98 -19.58
C LYS A 234 -0.61 -41.84 -19.94
N LEU A 235 -0.86 -40.63 -19.46
CA LEU A 235 -0.01 -39.48 -19.71
C LEU A 235 1.37 -39.67 -19.07
N GLU A 236 1.43 -40.16 -17.84
CA GLU A 236 2.68 -40.49 -17.14
C GLU A 236 3.45 -41.60 -17.87
N THR A 237 2.79 -42.70 -18.21
CA THR A 237 3.42 -43.81 -18.95
C THR A 237 3.85 -43.39 -20.35
N THR A 238 3.07 -42.60 -21.08
CA THR A 238 3.48 -42.08 -22.40
C THR A 238 4.64 -41.10 -22.30
N ASN A 239 4.67 -40.23 -21.28
CA ASN A 239 5.82 -39.38 -21.01
C ASN A 239 7.06 -40.21 -20.65
N ALA A 240 6.90 -41.23 -19.80
CA ALA A 240 7.99 -42.14 -19.46
C ALA A 240 8.49 -42.91 -20.69
N ILE A 241 7.59 -43.36 -21.57
CA ILE A 241 7.93 -43.98 -22.86
C ILE A 241 8.65 -42.97 -23.75
N GLN A 242 8.17 -41.74 -23.89
CA GLN A 242 8.84 -40.72 -24.71
C GLN A 242 10.23 -40.37 -24.16
N VAL A 243 10.41 -40.30 -22.84
CA VAL A 243 11.71 -40.08 -22.20
C VAL A 243 12.62 -41.27 -22.44
N ALA A 244 12.12 -42.50 -22.28
CA ALA A 244 12.87 -43.73 -22.53
C ALA A 244 13.21 -43.88 -24.01
N GLU A 245 12.29 -43.60 -24.93
CA GLU A 245 12.51 -43.56 -26.38
C GLU A 245 13.48 -42.47 -26.76
N ARG A 246 13.43 -41.29 -26.14
CA ARG A 246 14.44 -40.25 -26.32
C ARG A 246 15.80 -40.72 -25.81
N GLN A 247 15.86 -41.41 -24.68
CA GLN A 247 17.11 -41.99 -24.18
C GLN A 247 17.62 -43.12 -25.08
N VAL A 248 16.75 -43.97 -25.61
CA VAL A 248 17.07 -45.04 -26.55
C VAL A 248 17.46 -44.45 -27.91
N GLN A 249 16.81 -43.40 -28.37
CA GLN A 249 17.12 -42.68 -29.62
C GLN A 249 18.41 -41.89 -29.47
N VAL A 250 18.68 -41.32 -28.30
CA VAL A 250 20.00 -40.78 -27.96
C VAL A 250 21.01 -41.93 -27.94
N GLN A 251 20.78 -43.05 -27.26
CA GLN A 251 21.72 -44.19 -27.26
C GLN A 251 21.91 -44.84 -28.65
N LYS A 252 20.90 -44.84 -29.52
CA LYS A 252 20.95 -45.40 -30.88
C LYS A 252 21.54 -44.41 -31.89
N ASN A 253 21.26 -43.11 -31.77
CA ASN A 253 21.78 -42.08 -32.68
C ASN A 253 23.13 -41.54 -32.21
N SER A 254 23.35 -41.36 -30.91
CA SER A 254 24.68 -41.19 -30.32
C SER A 254 25.37 -42.56 -30.30
N THR A 255 25.74 -43.01 -31.49
CA THR A 255 26.64 -44.14 -31.64
C THR A 255 27.86 -43.81 -30.78
N HIS A 256 28.43 -44.75 -30.02
CA HIS A 256 29.73 -44.54 -29.35
C HIS A 256 30.75 -43.95 -30.35
N ALA A 257 30.64 -44.34 -31.63
CA ALA A 257 31.37 -43.73 -32.74
C ALA A 257 31.14 -42.22 -32.93
N GLU A 258 29.93 -41.67 -32.77
CA GLU A 258 29.66 -40.23 -32.89
C GLU A 258 30.19 -39.44 -31.71
N VAL A 259 30.07 -39.95 -30.49
CA VAL A 259 30.64 -39.29 -29.30
C VAL A 259 32.17 -39.23 -29.41
N PHE A 260 32.81 -40.32 -29.84
CA PHE A 260 34.25 -40.33 -30.11
C PHE A 260 34.62 -39.46 -31.30
N ARG A 261 33.84 -39.46 -32.39
CA ARG A 261 34.08 -38.57 -33.53
C ARG A 261 33.98 -37.09 -33.14
N LEU A 262 32.98 -36.70 -32.36
CA LEU A 262 32.81 -35.31 -31.88
C LEU A 262 33.89 -34.93 -30.88
N LYS A 263 34.33 -35.88 -30.04
CA LYS A 263 35.48 -35.69 -29.16
C LYS A 263 36.76 -35.49 -29.99
N ASP A 264 37.01 -36.34 -30.99
CA ASP A 264 38.17 -36.26 -31.87
C ASP A 264 38.14 -34.97 -32.70
N GLU A 265 36.96 -34.54 -33.15
CA GLU A 265 36.75 -33.28 -33.85
C GLU A 265 36.99 -32.08 -32.93
N LEU A 266 36.53 -32.13 -31.69
CA LEU A 266 36.80 -31.11 -30.68
C LEU A 266 38.30 -31.08 -30.34
N GLU A 267 38.94 -32.21 -30.13
CA GLU A 267 40.39 -32.30 -29.88
C GLU A 267 41.17 -31.78 -31.09
N ALA A 268 40.75 -32.10 -32.32
CA ALA A 268 41.35 -31.57 -33.55
C ALA A 268 41.22 -30.05 -33.63
N LEU A 269 40.04 -29.48 -33.31
CA LEU A 269 39.82 -28.03 -33.28
C LEU A 269 40.62 -27.35 -32.16
N GLN A 270 40.65 -27.94 -30.96
CA GLN A 270 41.45 -27.44 -29.85
C GLN A 270 42.94 -27.44 -30.17
N ASN A 271 43.44 -28.49 -30.82
CA ASN A 271 44.83 -28.58 -31.28
C ASN A 271 45.13 -27.58 -32.41
N LEU A 272 44.22 -27.41 -33.38
CA LEU A 272 44.37 -26.46 -34.49
C LEU A 272 44.50 -25.02 -33.96
N HIS A 273 43.65 -24.65 -33.00
CA HIS A 273 43.61 -23.31 -32.42
C HIS A 273 44.51 -23.14 -31.19
N MET A 274 45.29 -24.17 -30.83
CA MET A 274 46.14 -24.18 -29.64
C MET A 274 45.37 -23.82 -28.35
N LEU A 275 44.07 -24.10 -28.32
CA LEU A 275 43.13 -23.68 -27.29
C LEU A 275 42.51 -24.92 -26.66
N GLN A 276 42.81 -25.18 -25.39
CA GLN A 276 42.19 -26.26 -24.65
C GLN A 276 41.22 -25.70 -23.61
N VAL A 277 39.92 -25.86 -23.83
CA VAL A 277 38.90 -25.40 -22.88
C VAL A 277 38.88 -26.35 -21.67
N THR A 278 39.09 -25.82 -20.47
CA THR A 278 39.13 -26.61 -19.24
C THR A 278 37.81 -26.56 -18.48
N LYS A 279 37.20 -25.38 -18.35
CA LYS A 279 35.93 -25.21 -17.65
C LYS A 279 35.04 -24.19 -18.34
N VAL A 280 33.75 -24.53 -18.45
CA VAL A 280 32.70 -23.66 -18.95
C VAL A 280 31.59 -23.63 -17.91
N LEU A 281 31.53 -22.56 -17.13
CA LEU A 281 30.49 -22.29 -16.15
C LEU A 281 29.84 -20.94 -16.46
N PRO A 282 28.59 -20.69 -16.02
CA PRO A 282 27.95 -19.38 -16.19
C PRO A 282 28.78 -18.23 -15.60
N GLU A 283 29.54 -18.52 -14.54
CA GLU A 283 30.32 -17.56 -13.77
C GLU A 283 31.82 -17.52 -14.15
N LEU A 284 32.29 -18.49 -14.93
CA LEU A 284 33.73 -18.67 -15.16
C LEU A 284 34.01 -19.46 -16.43
N PHE A 285 34.85 -18.89 -17.28
CA PHE A 285 35.41 -19.57 -18.46
C PHE A 285 36.93 -19.71 -18.30
N GLU A 286 37.42 -20.95 -18.26
CA GLU A 286 38.84 -21.26 -18.17
C GLU A 286 39.31 -22.00 -19.42
N PHE A 287 40.45 -21.58 -19.95
CA PHE A 287 41.12 -22.29 -21.04
C PHE A 287 42.64 -22.20 -20.93
N LYS A 288 43.31 -23.19 -21.53
CA LYS A 288 44.76 -23.20 -21.70
C LYS A 288 45.13 -22.84 -23.12
N TYR A 289 45.99 -21.85 -23.28
CA TYR A 289 46.53 -21.45 -24.57
C TYR A 289 47.95 -21.99 -24.78
N ALA A 290 48.19 -22.62 -25.92
CA ALA A 290 49.46 -23.23 -26.33
C ALA A 290 50.13 -24.10 -25.24
N SER A 291 49.32 -24.75 -24.39
CA SER A 291 49.76 -25.56 -23.24
C SER A 291 50.70 -24.84 -22.26
N SER A 292 50.78 -23.52 -22.34
CA SER A 292 51.79 -22.70 -21.66
C SER A 292 51.19 -21.57 -20.82
N TYR A 293 49.95 -21.19 -21.12
CA TYR A 293 49.23 -20.10 -20.46
C TYR A 293 47.85 -20.59 -20.01
N ASP A 294 47.54 -20.43 -18.73
CA ASP A 294 46.19 -20.60 -18.19
C ASP A 294 45.50 -19.23 -18.20
N VAL A 295 44.34 -19.16 -18.83
CA VAL A 295 43.52 -17.94 -18.90
C VAL A 295 42.22 -18.21 -18.17
N SER A 296 41.94 -17.39 -17.16
CA SER A 296 40.70 -17.41 -16.40
C SER A 296 39.94 -16.13 -16.67
N VAL A 297 38.75 -16.28 -17.24
CA VAL A 297 37.82 -15.20 -17.59
C VAL A 297 36.59 -15.33 -16.69
N PRO A 298 36.47 -14.52 -15.62
CA PRO A 298 35.23 -14.42 -14.86
C PRO A 298 34.09 -13.97 -15.76
N CYS A 299 32.90 -14.54 -15.56
CA CYS A 299 31.72 -14.26 -16.36
C CYS A 299 30.51 -13.96 -15.47
N GLU A 300 29.53 -13.22 -15.97
CA GLU A 300 28.18 -13.16 -15.44
C GLU A 300 27.24 -13.68 -16.53
N ASN A 301 26.58 -14.83 -16.32
CA ASN A 301 25.73 -15.47 -17.33
C ASN A 301 26.43 -15.61 -18.70
N PHE A 302 27.67 -16.12 -18.72
CA PHE A 302 28.51 -16.26 -19.92
C PHE A 302 28.98 -14.94 -20.58
N CYS A 303 28.73 -13.78 -19.96
CA CYS A 303 29.28 -12.49 -20.39
C CYS A 303 30.57 -12.19 -19.61
N PRO A 304 31.73 -11.98 -20.26
CA PRO A 304 33.01 -11.90 -19.56
C PRO A 304 33.24 -10.55 -18.89
N VAL A 305 33.78 -10.57 -17.67
CA VAL A 305 34.20 -9.39 -16.92
C VAL A 305 35.64 -9.06 -17.29
N VAL A 306 35.81 -8.22 -18.32
CA VAL A 306 37.08 -7.87 -18.97
C VAL A 306 38.14 -7.31 -18.00
N LYS A 307 37.71 -6.70 -16.88
CA LYS A 307 38.61 -6.10 -15.87
C LYS A 307 39.27 -7.11 -14.93
N GLU A 308 38.73 -8.32 -14.82
CA GLU A 308 39.17 -9.35 -13.88
C GLU A 308 39.83 -10.54 -14.57
N VAL A 309 40.09 -10.44 -15.87
CA VAL A 309 40.76 -11.50 -16.62
C VAL A 309 42.17 -11.70 -16.08
N SER A 310 42.45 -12.92 -15.65
CA SER A 310 43.77 -13.31 -15.14
C SER A 310 44.44 -14.27 -16.10
N ILE A 311 45.71 -13.97 -16.41
CA ILE A 311 46.54 -14.76 -17.32
C ILE A 311 47.78 -15.17 -16.55
N MET A 312 47.93 -16.48 -16.38
CA MET A 312 49.04 -17.06 -15.63
C MET A 312 49.83 -18.00 -16.55
N ARG A 313 51.15 -17.99 -16.40
CA ARG A 313 51.97 -19.02 -17.03
C ARG A 313 51.74 -20.33 -16.29
N VAL A 314 51.44 -21.40 -17.02
CA VAL A 314 51.22 -22.74 -16.44
C VAL A 314 52.49 -23.14 -15.68
N GLN A 315 52.39 -23.33 -14.37
CA GLN A 315 53.49 -23.83 -13.54
C GLN A 315 53.60 -25.35 -13.68
N SER A 316 53.74 -25.85 -14.91
CA SER A 316 53.97 -27.28 -15.10
C SER A 316 55.44 -27.57 -14.85
N ALA A 317 55.69 -28.44 -13.87
CA ALA A 317 57.01 -28.94 -13.53
C ALA A 317 57.69 -29.50 -14.80
N LYS A 318 58.82 -28.87 -15.20
CA LYS A 318 59.72 -29.24 -16.31
C LYS A 318 59.31 -28.73 -17.70
N LEU A 319 59.37 -27.41 -17.92
CA LEU A 319 59.74 -26.91 -19.25
C LEU A 319 61.15 -27.45 -19.56
N LYS A 320 61.25 -28.43 -20.47
CA LYS A 320 62.54 -29.02 -20.91
C LYS A 320 63.50 -28.00 -21.54
N TYR A 321 63.03 -26.78 -21.81
CA TYR A 321 63.76 -25.73 -22.49
C TYR A 321 63.92 -24.51 -21.57
N LYS A 322 65.18 -24.08 -21.38
CA LYS A 322 65.51 -22.83 -20.70
C LYS A 322 64.98 -21.66 -21.53
N ASP A 323 64.20 -20.79 -20.91
CA ASP A 323 63.66 -19.59 -21.54
C ASP A 323 64.83 -18.71 -22.01
N ALA A 324 64.92 -18.44 -23.31
CA ALA A 324 66.02 -17.69 -23.92
C ALA A 324 65.95 -16.20 -23.56
N PHE A 325 64.75 -15.67 -23.26
CA PHE A 325 64.52 -14.26 -22.97
C PHE A 325 63.52 -14.05 -21.81
N PRO A 326 63.89 -14.35 -20.54
CA PRO A 326 62.96 -14.28 -19.40
C PRO A 326 62.33 -12.90 -19.18
N ALA A 327 63.08 -11.82 -19.45
CA ALA A 327 62.58 -10.44 -19.32
C ALA A 327 61.45 -10.14 -20.32
N LEU A 328 61.54 -10.69 -21.53
CA LEU A 328 60.52 -10.55 -22.56
C LEU A 328 59.28 -11.39 -22.24
N SER A 329 59.46 -12.60 -21.72
CA SER A 329 58.34 -13.46 -21.29
C SER A 329 57.49 -12.82 -20.20
N ALA A 330 58.10 -12.08 -19.27
CA ALA A 330 57.37 -11.32 -18.24
C ALA A 330 56.61 -10.12 -18.83
N LEU A 331 57.22 -9.41 -19.78
CA LEU A 331 56.58 -8.31 -20.48
C LEU A 331 55.36 -8.79 -21.28
N ILE A 332 55.52 -9.86 -22.08
CA ILE A 332 54.46 -10.45 -22.91
C ILE A 332 53.23 -10.82 -22.07
N LEU A 333 53.41 -11.33 -20.84
CA LEU A 333 52.32 -11.68 -19.93
C LEU A 333 51.61 -10.47 -19.31
N LYS A 334 52.34 -9.38 -19.04
CA LYS A 334 51.74 -8.14 -18.54
C LYS A 334 50.98 -7.40 -19.65
N THR A 335 51.56 -7.32 -20.84
CA THR A 335 50.93 -6.59 -21.95
C THR A 335 49.70 -7.33 -22.47
N ALA A 336 49.73 -8.66 -22.45
CA ALA A 336 48.60 -9.57 -22.59
C ALA A 336 47.36 -9.19 -21.75
N SER A 337 47.51 -9.07 -20.43
CA SER A 337 46.40 -8.67 -19.55
C SER A 337 45.98 -7.23 -19.80
N SER A 338 46.95 -6.33 -20.01
CA SER A 338 46.67 -4.91 -20.29
C SER A 338 45.88 -4.69 -21.58
N LEU A 339 46.10 -5.50 -22.62
CA LEU A 339 45.39 -5.38 -23.90
C LEU A 339 43.90 -5.67 -23.75
N ILE A 340 43.57 -6.66 -22.93
CA ILE A 340 42.19 -6.99 -22.60
C ILE A 340 41.60 -5.88 -21.73
N THR A 341 42.28 -5.46 -20.67
CA THR A 341 41.76 -4.42 -19.76
C THR A 341 41.60 -3.04 -20.43
N ARG A 342 42.43 -2.70 -21.42
CA ARG A 342 42.37 -1.43 -22.17
C ARG A 342 41.26 -1.40 -23.23
N SER A 343 40.70 -2.55 -23.58
CA SER A 343 39.58 -2.62 -24.51
C SER A 343 38.29 -2.20 -23.80
N ASN A 344 37.84 -0.97 -24.05
CA ASN A 344 36.65 -0.37 -23.43
C ASN A 344 35.31 -0.93 -23.94
N GLY A 345 35.31 -2.02 -24.70
CA GLY A 345 34.10 -2.61 -25.29
C GLY A 345 33.66 -3.88 -24.58
N ASP A 346 32.37 -4.20 -24.67
CA ASP A 346 31.81 -5.48 -24.26
C ASP A 346 32.36 -6.59 -25.18
N LEU A 347 33.55 -7.10 -24.85
CA LEU A 347 34.14 -8.21 -25.57
C LEU A 347 33.37 -9.48 -25.24
N SER A 348 33.05 -10.29 -26.25
CA SER A 348 32.60 -11.66 -26.05
C SER A 348 33.77 -12.60 -25.73
N VAL A 349 33.49 -13.75 -25.11
CA VAL A 349 34.51 -14.79 -24.84
C VAL A 349 35.26 -15.18 -26.13
N ARG A 350 34.55 -15.25 -27.26
CA ARG A 350 35.13 -15.52 -28.58
C ARG A 350 36.16 -14.44 -28.99
N GLN A 351 35.80 -13.17 -28.85
CA GLN A 351 36.70 -12.06 -29.21
C GLN A 351 37.92 -12.00 -28.30
N ILE A 352 37.77 -12.37 -27.02
CA ILE A 352 38.91 -12.51 -26.09
C ILE A 352 39.86 -13.60 -26.59
N VAL A 353 39.33 -14.76 -26.97
CA VAL A 353 40.14 -15.87 -27.51
C VAL A 353 40.83 -15.49 -28.83
N GLU A 354 40.13 -14.84 -29.76
CA GLU A 354 40.70 -14.38 -31.04
C GLU A 354 41.81 -13.35 -30.80
N CYS A 355 41.56 -12.34 -29.96
CA CYS A 355 42.54 -11.30 -29.63
C CYS A 355 43.82 -11.86 -28.96
N LEU A 356 43.63 -12.80 -28.02
CA LEU A 356 44.75 -13.53 -27.40
C LEU A 356 45.44 -14.45 -28.42
N GLY A 357 44.69 -15.07 -29.32
CA GLY A 357 45.26 -15.91 -30.37
C GLY A 357 46.22 -15.15 -31.28
N ASP A 358 45.78 -13.99 -31.77
CA ASP A 358 46.54 -13.13 -32.66
C ASP A 358 47.80 -12.58 -31.98
N TYR A 359 47.66 -12.07 -30.76
CA TYR A 359 48.80 -11.53 -30.02
C TYR A 359 49.84 -12.61 -29.70
N TRP A 360 49.43 -13.82 -29.27
CA TRP A 360 50.39 -14.86 -28.90
C TRP A 360 51.09 -15.39 -30.14
N SER A 361 50.39 -15.45 -31.26
CA SER A 361 50.97 -15.77 -32.57
C SER A 361 52.01 -14.74 -32.98
N ALA A 362 51.70 -13.45 -32.85
CA ALA A 362 52.63 -12.35 -33.10
C ALA A 362 53.89 -12.45 -32.22
N CYS A 363 53.70 -12.65 -30.91
CA CYS A 363 54.80 -12.82 -29.95
C CYS A 363 55.64 -14.07 -30.24
N SER A 364 55.03 -15.19 -30.62
CA SER A 364 55.73 -16.44 -30.96
C SER A 364 56.59 -16.30 -32.22
N GLN A 365 56.07 -15.63 -33.24
CA GLN A 365 56.83 -15.31 -34.45
C GLN A 365 58.02 -14.41 -34.12
N LEU A 366 57.81 -13.35 -33.35
CA LEU A 366 58.87 -12.44 -32.93
C LEU A 366 59.94 -13.14 -32.08
N LEU A 367 59.54 -13.97 -31.13
CA LEU A 367 60.46 -14.79 -30.34
C LEU A 367 61.28 -15.73 -31.22
N THR A 368 60.69 -16.29 -32.26
CA THR A 368 61.39 -17.15 -33.23
C THR A 368 62.43 -16.35 -34.01
N GLN A 369 62.10 -15.13 -34.45
CA GLN A 369 63.05 -14.23 -35.11
C GLN A 369 64.23 -13.87 -34.20
N LEU A 370 63.96 -13.50 -32.95
CA LEU A 370 65.00 -13.18 -31.97
C LEU A 370 65.88 -14.39 -31.68
N LYS A 371 65.31 -15.61 -31.63
CA LYS A 371 66.08 -16.86 -31.52
C LYS A 371 66.98 -17.07 -32.73
N LEU A 372 66.50 -16.84 -33.95
CA LEU A 372 67.32 -16.95 -35.17
C LEU A 372 68.51 -15.99 -35.15
N VAL A 373 68.29 -14.74 -34.72
CA VAL A 373 69.37 -13.76 -34.53
C VAL A 373 70.33 -14.22 -33.43
N ALA A 374 69.81 -14.70 -32.30
CA ALA A 374 70.60 -15.17 -31.16
C ALA A 374 71.48 -16.38 -31.45
N ILE A 375 71.15 -17.17 -32.48
CA ILE A 375 72.01 -18.27 -32.95
C ILE A 375 73.32 -17.73 -33.56
N LYS A 376 73.26 -16.60 -34.30
CA LYS A 376 74.41 -16.05 -35.03
C LYS A 376 75.12 -14.92 -34.28
N TYR A 377 74.39 -14.12 -33.53
CA TYR A 377 74.88 -12.92 -32.87
C TYR A 377 74.43 -12.88 -31.40
N PRO A 378 75.24 -12.37 -30.47
CA PRO A 378 74.78 -12.13 -29.10
C PRO A 378 73.66 -11.09 -29.07
N VAL A 379 72.51 -11.46 -28.50
CA VAL A 379 71.33 -10.59 -28.33
C VAL A 379 71.09 -10.31 -26.86
N ALA A 380 71.01 -9.04 -26.49
CA ALA A 380 70.58 -8.58 -25.17
C ALA A 380 69.21 -7.89 -25.28
N VAL A 381 68.26 -8.26 -24.41
CA VAL A 381 66.93 -7.65 -24.38
C VAL A 381 66.80 -6.80 -23.13
N THR A 382 66.48 -5.53 -23.30
CA THR A 382 66.22 -4.57 -22.22
C THR A 382 64.78 -4.07 -22.30
N HIS A 383 64.12 -3.91 -21.17
CA HIS A 383 62.82 -3.24 -21.09
C HIS A 383 63.03 -1.73 -21.13
N GLY A 384 62.05 -0.99 -21.66
CA GLY A 384 62.04 0.47 -21.53
C GLY A 384 61.77 0.90 -20.08
N GLU A 385 62.12 2.15 -19.74
CA GLU A 385 62.04 2.68 -18.37
C GLU A 385 60.60 2.80 -17.84
N ASP A 386 59.61 2.88 -18.73
CA ASP A 386 58.18 2.90 -18.39
C ASP A 386 57.52 1.53 -18.66
N ASP A 387 56.58 1.10 -17.81
CA ASP A 387 55.85 -0.17 -17.93
C ASP A 387 55.09 -0.34 -19.27
N ASP A 388 54.84 0.75 -20.00
CA ASP A 388 54.15 0.78 -21.31
C ASP A 388 55.10 0.97 -22.52
N SER A 389 56.41 1.13 -22.29
CA SER A 389 57.40 1.57 -23.30
C SER A 389 58.01 0.45 -24.15
N GLY A 390 57.50 -0.78 -24.05
CA GLY A 390 57.94 -1.89 -24.89
C GLY A 390 59.33 -2.43 -24.52
N PHE A 391 60.05 -2.98 -25.50
CA PHE A 391 61.39 -3.54 -25.28
C PHE A 391 62.35 -3.24 -26.43
N THR A 392 63.65 -3.23 -26.11
CA THR A 392 64.72 -3.07 -27.10
C THR A 392 65.58 -4.34 -27.15
N ALA A 393 65.73 -4.91 -28.34
CA ALA A 393 66.64 -6.03 -28.60
C ALA A 393 67.93 -5.51 -29.24
N THR A 394 69.03 -5.58 -28.51
CA THR A 394 70.35 -5.12 -28.97
C THR A 394 71.20 -6.30 -29.42
N VAL A 395 71.54 -6.31 -30.70
CA VAL A 395 72.35 -7.32 -31.37
C VAL A 395 73.78 -6.81 -31.49
N THR A 396 74.75 -7.63 -31.07
CA THR A 396 76.16 -7.30 -31.19
C THR A 396 76.75 -7.88 -32.48
N ILE A 397 77.19 -7.01 -33.38
CA ILE A 397 77.85 -7.41 -34.63
C ILE A 397 79.32 -7.04 -34.57
N MET A 398 80.16 -8.02 -34.90
CA MET A 398 81.59 -7.86 -35.07
C MET A 398 81.89 -7.78 -36.57
N LEU A 399 82.68 -6.80 -36.99
CA LEU A 399 83.11 -6.59 -38.38
C LEU A 399 84.64 -6.83 -38.46
N PRO A 400 85.09 -8.08 -38.69
CA PRO A 400 86.51 -8.43 -38.63
C PRO A 400 87.35 -7.70 -39.67
N SER A 401 86.85 -7.54 -40.91
CA SER A 401 87.55 -6.89 -42.03
C SER A 401 87.96 -5.45 -41.73
N LYS A 402 87.21 -4.75 -40.86
CA LYS A 402 87.47 -3.36 -40.45
C LYS A 402 87.90 -3.21 -38.99
N LYS A 403 88.09 -4.32 -38.25
CA LYS A 403 88.38 -4.33 -36.80
C LYS A 403 87.40 -3.46 -36.00
N ALA A 404 86.11 -3.57 -36.31
CA ALA A 404 85.06 -2.73 -35.74
C ALA A 404 83.98 -3.56 -35.01
N LYS A 405 83.29 -2.92 -34.07
CA LYS A 405 82.15 -3.47 -33.35
C LYS A 405 80.98 -2.50 -33.42
N ALA A 406 79.83 -3.00 -33.83
CA ALA A 406 78.57 -2.25 -33.87
C ALA A 406 77.49 -2.96 -33.04
N LEU A 407 76.62 -2.17 -32.43
CA LEU A 407 75.44 -2.61 -31.72
C LEU A 407 74.22 -2.13 -32.49
N ILE A 408 73.37 -3.06 -32.92
CA ILE A 408 72.12 -2.76 -33.61
C ILE A 408 70.98 -2.98 -32.62
N SER A 409 70.27 -1.92 -32.26
CA SER A 409 69.16 -1.94 -31.32
C SER A 409 67.85 -1.84 -32.09
N PHE A 410 67.06 -2.91 -32.05
CA PHE A 410 65.70 -2.96 -32.57
C PHE A 410 64.73 -2.56 -31.46
N ILE A 411 63.95 -1.50 -31.68
CA ILE A 411 63.04 -0.91 -30.68
C ILE A 411 61.62 -1.37 -31.00
N PHE A 412 61.01 -2.09 -30.06
CA PHE A 412 59.67 -2.65 -30.17
C PHE A 412 58.72 -1.97 -29.19
N ASP A 413 57.93 -1.03 -29.70
CA ASP A 413 56.79 -0.48 -28.95
C ASP A 413 55.71 -1.54 -28.73
N THR A 414 54.83 -1.31 -27.74
CA THR A 414 53.71 -2.22 -27.42
C THR A 414 52.86 -2.56 -28.64
N ARG A 415 52.58 -1.59 -29.50
CA ARG A 415 51.86 -1.81 -30.77
C ARG A 415 52.68 -2.65 -31.74
N THR A 416 53.98 -2.37 -31.85
CA THR A 416 54.89 -2.99 -32.81
C THR A 416 55.05 -4.48 -32.58
N PHE A 417 55.17 -4.97 -31.34
CA PHE A 417 55.27 -6.41 -31.13
C PHE A 417 53.91 -7.12 -31.06
N SER A 418 52.84 -6.42 -30.65
CA SER A 418 51.49 -7.00 -30.52
C SER A 418 50.85 -7.32 -31.87
N SER A 419 51.22 -6.59 -32.92
CA SER A 419 50.74 -6.81 -34.30
C SER A 419 51.83 -7.33 -35.24
N TRP A 420 52.92 -7.90 -34.72
CA TRP A 420 53.97 -8.49 -35.55
C TRP A 420 53.38 -9.62 -36.40
N PRO A 421 53.61 -9.68 -37.74
CA PRO A 421 54.61 -8.99 -38.55
C PRO A 421 54.10 -7.75 -39.32
N ILE A 422 52.85 -7.31 -39.11
CA ILE A 422 52.21 -6.21 -39.86
C ILE A 422 52.95 -4.88 -39.62
N SER A 423 53.57 -4.75 -38.45
CA SER A 423 54.29 -3.57 -37.94
C SER A 423 55.79 -3.53 -38.28
N ILE A 424 56.32 -4.43 -39.12
CA ILE A 424 57.75 -4.47 -39.49
C ILE A 424 58.23 -3.12 -40.03
N GLN A 425 57.44 -2.48 -40.90
CA GLN A 425 57.79 -1.22 -41.55
C GLN A 425 57.79 -0.01 -40.61
N SER A 426 57.04 -0.11 -39.50
CA SER A 426 56.97 0.93 -38.46
C SER A 426 58.03 0.77 -37.37
N MET A 427 58.86 -0.28 -37.44
CA MET A 427 59.86 -0.56 -36.42
C MET A 427 61.02 0.45 -36.50
N GLN A 428 61.45 0.95 -35.35
CA GLN A 428 62.60 1.83 -35.25
C GLN A 428 63.87 1.00 -34.97
N CYS A 429 64.98 1.44 -35.57
CA CYS A 429 66.28 0.83 -35.37
C CYS A 429 67.33 1.90 -35.10
N ASP A 430 68.13 1.68 -34.05
CA ASP A 430 69.27 2.51 -33.70
C ASP A 430 70.58 1.71 -33.86
N VAL A 431 71.63 2.37 -34.35
CA VAL A 431 72.95 1.75 -34.52
C VAL A 431 73.99 2.53 -33.73
N LYS A 432 74.72 1.84 -32.86
CA LYS A 432 75.81 2.41 -32.07
C LYS A 432 77.13 1.70 -32.41
N VAL A 433 78.06 2.45 -32.98
CA VAL A 433 79.43 1.96 -33.21
C VAL A 433 80.19 2.02 -31.89
N ALA A 434 80.60 0.86 -31.37
CA ALA A 434 81.35 0.78 -30.13
C ALA A 434 82.83 1.16 -30.34
N TYR A 435 83.42 0.71 -31.46
CA TYR A 435 84.76 1.10 -31.90
C TYR A 435 84.99 0.72 -33.38
N GLY A 436 85.95 1.38 -34.04
CA GLY A 436 86.38 1.09 -35.42
C GLY A 436 85.94 2.15 -36.46
N PRO A 437 86.52 2.14 -37.68
CA PRO A 437 86.30 3.15 -38.71
C PRO A 437 85.05 2.83 -39.56
N VAL A 438 83.90 2.65 -38.90
CA VAL A 438 82.63 2.31 -39.55
C VAL A 438 81.64 3.45 -39.32
N GLN A 439 80.90 3.82 -40.37
CA GLN A 439 79.93 4.91 -40.30
C GLN A 439 78.59 4.38 -39.78
N ARG A 440 78.06 5.05 -38.77
CA ARG A 440 76.76 4.72 -38.17
C ARG A 440 75.64 4.77 -39.20
N ASP A 441 75.58 5.85 -39.98
CA ASP A 441 74.46 6.12 -40.87
C ASP A 441 74.37 5.08 -42.00
N THR A 442 75.51 4.64 -42.55
CA THR A 442 75.56 3.59 -43.57
C THR A 442 75.02 2.25 -43.07
N LEU A 443 75.36 1.86 -41.84
CA LEU A 443 74.82 0.65 -41.23
C LEU A 443 73.32 0.78 -40.94
N GLN A 444 72.89 1.95 -40.44
CA GLN A 444 71.49 2.21 -40.12
C GLN A 444 70.61 2.22 -41.39
N GLU A 445 71.08 2.83 -42.48
CA GLU A 445 70.41 2.82 -43.78
C GLU A 445 70.32 1.41 -44.38
N ALA A 446 71.38 0.61 -44.27
CA ALA A 446 71.40 -0.77 -44.76
C ALA A 446 70.38 -1.67 -44.02
N VAL A 447 70.31 -1.53 -42.69
CA VAL A 447 69.35 -2.26 -41.84
C VAL A 447 67.92 -1.83 -42.13
N LEU A 448 67.66 -0.52 -42.18
CA LEU A 448 66.33 0.01 -42.48
C LEU A 448 65.88 -0.30 -43.91
N GLY A 449 66.82 -0.33 -44.87
CA GLY A 449 66.56 -0.72 -46.25
C GLY A 449 66.03 -2.15 -46.33
N ARG A 450 66.74 -3.11 -45.70
CA ARG A 450 66.31 -4.51 -45.69
C ARG A 450 64.98 -4.73 -44.94
N LEU A 451 64.75 -3.99 -43.85
CA LEU A 451 63.48 -4.05 -43.12
C LEU A 451 62.29 -3.51 -43.91
N LYS A 452 62.50 -2.52 -44.80
CA LYS A 452 61.46 -2.00 -45.70
C LYS A 452 61.11 -2.96 -46.83
N GLU A 453 62.06 -3.77 -47.27
CA GLU A 453 61.85 -4.80 -48.29
C GLU A 453 61.10 -6.03 -47.74
N ALA A 454 61.15 -6.26 -46.42
CA ALA A 454 60.44 -7.36 -45.79
C ALA A 454 58.91 -7.13 -45.91
N THR A 455 58.21 -8.15 -46.39
CA THR A 455 56.75 -8.14 -46.52
C THR A 455 56.12 -9.01 -45.45
N VAL A 456 54.83 -8.82 -45.18
CA VAL A 456 54.06 -9.63 -44.21
C VAL A 456 54.15 -11.13 -44.53
N ALA A 457 54.19 -11.50 -45.81
CA ALA A 457 54.30 -12.87 -46.28
C ALA A 457 55.74 -13.42 -46.27
N ASP A 458 56.75 -12.55 -46.37
CA ASP A 458 58.18 -12.90 -46.39
C ASP A 458 58.92 -12.18 -45.25
N ASN A 459 58.56 -12.53 -44.02
CA ASN A 459 59.15 -11.97 -42.81
C ASN A 459 60.18 -12.90 -42.16
N TYR A 460 60.34 -14.12 -42.66
CA TYR A 460 61.14 -15.15 -42.02
C TYR A 460 62.61 -14.75 -41.98
N GLY A 461 63.21 -14.66 -40.78
CA GLY A 461 64.59 -14.23 -40.62
C GLY A 461 64.88 -12.76 -40.89
N CYS A 462 63.89 -11.88 -41.08
CA CYS A 462 64.12 -10.48 -41.48
C CYS A 462 65.10 -9.70 -40.57
N LEU A 463 65.08 -9.95 -39.26
CA LEU A 463 66.03 -9.33 -38.32
C LEU A 463 67.46 -9.87 -38.50
N LEU A 464 67.59 -11.16 -38.80
CA LEU A 464 68.88 -11.81 -39.06
C LEU A 464 69.46 -11.32 -40.38
N ASP A 465 68.65 -11.28 -41.44
CA ASP A 465 69.03 -10.76 -42.75
C ASP A 465 69.45 -9.29 -42.69
N ALA A 466 68.73 -8.46 -41.92
CA ALA A 466 69.13 -7.07 -41.73
C ALA A 466 70.51 -6.96 -41.04
N CYS A 467 70.81 -7.86 -40.10
CA CYS A 467 72.13 -7.95 -39.49
C CYS A 467 73.21 -8.46 -40.47
N THR A 468 72.88 -9.36 -41.40
CA THR A 468 73.84 -9.83 -42.41
C THR A 468 74.11 -8.80 -43.48
N VAL A 469 73.09 -8.09 -43.96
CA VAL A 469 73.27 -6.98 -44.91
C VAL A 469 74.15 -5.89 -44.31
N ALA A 470 73.98 -5.58 -43.02
CA ALA A 470 74.84 -4.65 -42.30
C ALA A 470 76.31 -5.12 -42.23
N LEU A 471 76.54 -6.44 -42.15
CA LEU A 471 77.88 -7.03 -42.20
C LEU A 471 78.48 -6.91 -43.61
N ASP A 472 77.69 -7.19 -44.65
CA ASP A 472 78.12 -7.22 -46.05
C ASP A 472 78.51 -5.83 -46.60
N CYS A 473 77.95 -4.74 -46.05
CA CYS A 473 78.38 -3.37 -46.39
C CYS A 473 79.88 -3.11 -46.14
N TYR A 474 80.52 -3.93 -45.29
CA TYR A 474 81.92 -3.77 -44.89
C TYR A 474 82.71 -5.08 -44.89
N ALA A 475 82.19 -6.12 -45.57
CA ALA A 475 82.81 -7.44 -45.70
C ALA A 475 84.17 -7.37 -46.42
#